data_AF-A0A9D8FT24-F1
#
_entry.id   AF-A0A9D8FT24-F1
#
_cell.length_a   1.000
_cell.length_b   1.000
_cell.length_c   1.000
_cell.angle_alpha   90.00
_cell.angle_beta   90.00
_cell.angle_gamma   90.00
#
_symmetry.space_group_name_H-M   'P 1'
#
loop_
_entity.id
_entity.type
_entity.pdbx_description
1 polymer ?
#
loop_
_entity_poly.entity_id
_entity_poly.type
_entity_poly.pdbx_seq_one_letter_code
_entity_poly.pdbx_strand_id
1 'polypeptide(L)'
;MTQCVIDVLGLTWLSAGQREDVLELCLDLGKQLPWIRLLAERSELCEPFWREGLRATKARVSELEGQLARLRRDRSAELSQALSTALVRERLTEVPGIGSTLSDRIIRTCFHGRLRDLHSAHRVQGIGSALQGAISAWVVDVESEFPRLLAKDFTGKQRIVTAYADRDAHLRGPLASQRALLKDEDHLYQEARAAIQRLRAVKPAHFRRALRRYDGASTVPAWYFQGVYPPWEPVPEWFERLLRK
;
A
#
# COMPACT_ATOMS: atom_id res chain seq x y z
N MET A 1 -30.03 -20.05 -10.84
CA MET A 1 -29.81 -20.72 -9.54
C MET A 1 -28.34 -20.73 -9.12
N THR A 2 -27.42 -21.00 -10.05
CA THR A 2 -25.96 -20.82 -9.93
C THR A 2 -25.58 -19.46 -9.34
N GLN A 3 -26.15 -18.38 -9.89
CA GLN A 3 -25.87 -17.01 -9.45
C GLN A 3 -26.25 -16.75 -7.97
N CYS A 4 -27.32 -17.39 -7.47
CA CYS A 4 -27.82 -17.14 -6.12
C CYS A 4 -26.93 -17.82 -5.04
N VAL A 5 -26.38 -19.01 -5.33
CA VAL A 5 -25.38 -19.67 -4.47
C VAL A 5 -24.03 -18.93 -4.53
N ILE A 6 -23.68 -18.41 -5.71
CA ILE A 6 -22.50 -17.57 -5.91
C ILE A 6 -22.61 -16.26 -5.11
N ASP A 7 -23.78 -15.62 -5.10
CA ASP A 7 -24.00 -14.37 -4.39
C ASP A 7 -24.09 -14.57 -2.86
N VAL A 8 -24.68 -15.68 -2.39
CA VAL A 8 -24.78 -16.02 -0.95
C VAL A 8 -23.43 -16.44 -0.36
N LEU A 9 -22.59 -17.12 -1.13
CA LEU A 9 -21.24 -17.54 -0.71
C LEU A 9 -20.15 -16.52 -1.09
N GLY A 10 -20.50 -15.42 -1.75
CA GLY A 10 -19.57 -14.42 -2.24
C GLY A 10 -18.62 -14.92 -3.33
N LEU A 11 -18.90 -16.03 -4.00
CA LEU A 11 -18.00 -16.71 -4.96
C LEU A 11 -17.94 -16.03 -6.34
N THR A 12 -18.29 -14.75 -6.44
CA THR A 12 -18.35 -14.01 -7.71
C THR A 12 -16.97 -13.85 -8.37
N TRP A 13 -15.87 -14.05 -7.62
CA TRP A 13 -14.49 -14.03 -8.10
C TRP A 13 -14.00 -15.34 -8.74
N LEU A 14 -14.73 -16.46 -8.61
CA LEU A 14 -14.33 -17.74 -9.22
C LEU A 14 -14.66 -17.77 -10.72
N SER A 15 -13.83 -18.46 -11.52
CA SER A 15 -14.12 -18.70 -12.94
C SER A 15 -15.31 -19.65 -13.12
N ALA A 16 -15.92 -19.67 -14.31
CA ALA A 16 -17.11 -20.47 -14.57
C ALA A 16 -16.93 -21.97 -14.24
N GLY A 17 -15.77 -22.56 -14.58
CA GLY A 17 -15.48 -23.96 -14.27
C GLY A 17 -15.30 -24.25 -12.78
N GLN A 18 -14.66 -23.32 -12.04
CA GLN A 18 -14.49 -23.47 -10.58
C GLN A 18 -15.83 -23.39 -9.82
N ARG A 19 -16.85 -22.74 -10.40
CA ARG A 19 -18.19 -22.67 -9.81
C ARG A 19 -18.93 -24.00 -9.95
N GLU A 20 -18.75 -24.72 -11.05
CA GLU A 20 -19.36 -26.03 -11.29
C GLU A 20 -18.79 -27.10 -10.35
N ASP A 21 -17.46 -27.18 -10.21
CA ASP A 21 -16.80 -28.13 -9.29
C ASP A 21 -17.24 -27.93 -7.83
N VAL A 22 -17.41 -26.67 -7.41
CA VAL A 22 -17.87 -26.33 -6.05
C VAL A 22 -19.35 -26.68 -5.85
N LEU A 23 -20.17 -26.60 -6.90
CA LEU A 23 -21.59 -26.94 -6.86
C LEU A 23 -21.83 -28.45 -6.86
N GLU A 24 -21.09 -29.22 -7.65
CA GLU A 24 -21.16 -30.70 -7.63
C GLU A 24 -20.76 -31.25 -6.25
N LEU A 25 -19.69 -30.71 -5.65
CA LEU A 25 -19.27 -31.08 -4.29
C LEU A 25 -20.31 -30.71 -3.21
N CYS A 26 -21.09 -29.66 -3.43
CA CYS A 26 -22.14 -29.24 -2.48
C CYS A 26 -23.38 -30.14 -2.54
N LEU A 27 -23.66 -30.75 -3.70
CA LEU A 27 -24.84 -31.61 -3.90
C LEU A 27 -24.68 -32.98 -3.24
N ASP A 28 -23.47 -33.53 -3.18
CA ASP A 28 -23.21 -34.85 -2.56
C ASP A 28 -23.26 -34.85 -1.02
N LEU A 29 -23.18 -33.67 -0.37
CA LEU A 29 -23.01 -33.54 1.09
C LEU A 29 -24.31 -33.29 1.89
N GLY A 30 -25.48 -33.27 1.22
CA GLY A 30 -26.75 -32.77 1.75
C GLY A 30 -27.54 -33.63 2.77
N LYS A 31 -27.02 -34.74 3.31
CA LYS A 31 -27.85 -35.66 4.15
C LYS A 31 -27.68 -35.56 5.67
N GLN A 32 -26.56 -35.03 6.14
CA GLN A 32 -26.23 -34.72 7.54
C GLN A 32 -26.90 -33.47 8.14
N LEU A 33 -26.53 -33.06 9.36
CA LEU A 33 -26.55 -31.67 9.83
C LEU A 33 -25.11 -31.04 9.81
N PRO A 34 -24.24 -31.25 8.79
CA PRO A 34 -22.83 -30.88 8.88
C PRO A 34 -22.59 -29.54 8.19
N TRP A 35 -23.57 -28.94 7.51
CA TRP A 35 -23.34 -27.83 6.58
C TRP A 35 -22.90 -26.54 7.29
N ILE A 36 -23.36 -26.27 8.52
CA ILE A 36 -22.84 -25.14 9.33
C ILE A 36 -21.36 -25.39 9.70
N ARG A 37 -21.00 -26.64 9.99
CA ARG A 37 -19.63 -27.04 10.30
C ARG A 37 -18.76 -27.03 9.05
N LEU A 38 -19.30 -27.44 7.89
CA LEU A 38 -18.65 -27.42 6.58
C LEU A 38 -18.50 -25.99 6.02
N LEU A 39 -19.45 -25.09 6.28
CA LEU A 39 -19.33 -23.66 5.99
C LEU A 39 -18.33 -22.99 6.94
N ALA A 40 -18.29 -23.38 8.21
CA ALA A 40 -17.28 -22.90 9.15
C ALA A 40 -15.88 -23.40 8.76
N GLU A 41 -15.73 -24.69 8.47
CA GLU A 41 -14.49 -25.32 8.00
C GLU A 41 -14.06 -24.74 6.63
N ARG A 42 -15.00 -24.48 5.71
CA ARG A 42 -14.69 -23.76 4.44
C ARG A 42 -14.39 -22.28 4.65
N SER A 43 -15.01 -21.61 5.62
CA SER A 43 -14.67 -20.21 5.95
C SER A 43 -13.25 -20.11 6.52
N GLU A 44 -12.79 -21.14 7.25
CA GLU A 44 -11.41 -21.26 7.73
C GLU A 44 -10.43 -21.52 6.58
N LEU A 45 -10.87 -22.14 5.48
CA LEU A 45 -10.07 -22.27 4.25
C LEU A 45 -10.00 -20.96 3.45
N CYS A 46 -11.02 -20.09 3.54
CA CYS A 46 -11.01 -18.79 2.85
C CYS A 46 -10.19 -17.72 3.60
N GLU A 47 -10.10 -17.78 4.94
CA GLU A 47 -9.38 -16.77 5.72
C GLU A 47 -7.90 -16.60 5.32
N PRO A 48 -7.12 -17.68 5.07
CA PRO A 48 -5.75 -17.56 4.54
C PRO A 48 -5.68 -16.81 3.20
N PHE A 49 -6.64 -17.05 2.30
CA PHE A 49 -6.68 -16.40 0.99
C PHE A 49 -6.88 -14.88 1.12
N TRP A 50 -7.84 -14.44 1.94
CA TRP A 50 -8.07 -13.02 2.21
C TRP A 50 -6.88 -12.36 2.91
N ARG A 51 -6.27 -13.05 3.88
CA ARG A 51 -5.07 -12.55 4.56
C ARG A 51 -3.91 -12.40 3.60
N GLU A 52 -3.74 -13.31 2.66
CA GLU A 52 -2.68 -13.24 1.67
C GLU A 52 -2.89 -12.10 0.67
N GLY A 53 -4.13 -11.91 0.19
CA GLY A 53 -4.49 -10.74 -0.62
C GLY A 53 -4.18 -9.42 0.10
N LEU A 54 -4.65 -9.28 1.34
CA LEU A 54 -4.40 -8.08 2.14
C LEU A 54 -2.91 -7.84 2.41
N ARG A 55 -2.12 -8.91 2.61
CA ARG A 55 -0.66 -8.83 2.73
C ARG A 55 0.00 -8.36 1.45
N ALA A 56 -0.41 -8.89 0.29
CA ALA A 56 0.11 -8.49 -1.01
C ALA A 56 -0.17 -7.01 -1.29
N THR A 57 -1.39 -6.54 -1.03
CA THR A 57 -1.75 -5.12 -1.21
C THR A 57 -0.98 -4.22 -0.24
N LYS A 58 -0.81 -4.62 1.02
CA LYS A 58 0.05 -3.90 1.99
C LYS A 58 1.51 -3.83 1.55
N ALA A 59 2.06 -4.93 1.05
CA ALA A 59 3.42 -4.98 0.53
C ALA A 59 3.59 -4.03 -0.65
N ARG A 60 2.62 -3.99 -1.57
CA ARG A 60 2.63 -3.08 -2.71
C ARG A 60 2.57 -1.61 -2.31
N VAL A 61 1.72 -1.25 -1.34
CA VAL A 61 1.68 0.10 -0.77
C VAL A 61 3.03 0.47 -0.17
N SER A 62 3.62 -0.41 0.65
CA SER A 62 4.92 -0.19 1.27
C SER A 62 6.04 -0.02 0.24
N GLU A 63 6.01 -0.77 -0.86
CA GLU A 63 6.98 -0.66 -1.96
C GLU A 63 6.90 0.72 -2.62
N LEU A 64 5.70 1.17 -2.99
CA LEU A 64 5.48 2.48 -3.62
C LEU A 64 5.87 3.63 -2.68
N GLU A 65 5.60 3.51 -1.38
CA GLU A 65 6.05 4.47 -0.38
C GLU A 65 7.58 4.51 -0.28
N GLY A 66 8.24 3.35 -0.31
CA GLY A 66 9.70 3.25 -0.35
C GLY A 66 10.29 3.90 -1.60
N GLN A 67 9.67 3.69 -2.77
CA GLN A 67 10.06 4.33 -4.02
C GLN A 67 9.91 5.86 -3.96
N LEU A 68 8.80 6.38 -3.43
CA LEU A 68 8.61 7.82 -3.23
C LEU A 68 9.64 8.41 -2.24
N ALA A 69 9.92 7.71 -1.13
CA ALA A 69 10.91 8.15 -0.17
C ALA A 69 12.32 8.20 -0.78
N ARG A 70 12.68 7.20 -1.60
CA ARG A 70 13.93 7.20 -2.37
C ARG A 70 13.97 8.37 -3.36
N LEU A 71 12.92 8.55 -4.16
CA LEU A 71 12.82 9.63 -5.14
C LEU A 71 12.98 11.02 -4.49
N ARG A 72 12.41 11.23 -3.30
CA ARG A 72 12.55 12.48 -2.54
C ARG A 72 13.98 12.71 -2.03
N ARG A 73 14.66 11.65 -1.56
CA ARG A 73 16.06 11.72 -1.15
C ARG A 73 16.96 12.03 -2.35
N ASP A 74 16.76 11.35 -3.46
CA ASP A 74 17.51 11.55 -4.70
C ASP A 74 17.33 12.99 -5.20
N ARG A 75 16.09 13.50 -5.23
CA ARG A 75 15.79 14.91 -5.56
C ARG A 75 16.53 15.88 -4.66
N SER A 76 16.50 15.65 -3.35
CA SER A 76 17.16 16.52 -2.38
C SER A 76 18.67 16.51 -2.58
N ALA A 77 19.27 15.35 -2.81
CA ALA A 77 20.70 15.21 -3.06
C ALA A 77 21.11 15.94 -4.35
N GLU A 78 20.35 15.77 -5.43
CA GLU A 78 20.62 16.39 -6.72
C GLU A 78 20.45 17.92 -6.67
N LEU A 79 19.42 18.43 -5.99
CA LEU A 79 19.24 19.86 -5.75
C LEU A 79 20.40 20.45 -4.93
N SER A 80 20.82 19.77 -3.85
CA SER A 80 21.96 20.21 -3.04
C SER A 80 23.26 20.22 -3.85
N GLN A 81 23.49 19.20 -4.68
CA GLN A 81 24.67 19.14 -5.53
C GLN A 81 24.65 20.25 -6.59
N ALA A 82 23.50 20.50 -7.23
CA ALA A 82 23.35 21.56 -8.21
C ALA A 82 23.56 22.94 -7.60
N LEU A 83 22.99 23.20 -6.41
CA LEU A 83 23.21 24.44 -5.67
C LEU A 83 24.69 24.62 -5.29
N SER A 84 25.32 23.58 -4.75
CA SER A 84 26.76 23.61 -4.41
C SER A 84 27.59 23.94 -5.65
N THR A 85 27.27 23.34 -6.79
CA THR A 85 27.97 23.57 -8.06
C THR A 85 27.79 25.01 -8.54
N ALA A 86 26.58 25.57 -8.47
CA ALA A 86 26.33 26.96 -8.83
C ALA A 86 27.11 27.92 -7.92
N LEU A 87 27.02 27.73 -6.60
CA LEU A 87 27.71 28.57 -5.62
C LEU A 87 29.23 28.57 -5.80
N VAL A 88 29.83 27.41 -6.00
CA VAL A 88 31.29 27.31 -6.20
C VAL A 88 31.70 27.99 -7.50
N ARG A 89 30.94 27.84 -8.59
CA ARG A 89 31.24 28.48 -9.87
C ARG A 89 31.10 30.00 -9.83
N GLU A 90 30.10 30.51 -9.11
CA GLU A 90 29.74 31.93 -9.12
C GLU A 90 30.45 32.72 -8.02
N ARG A 91 30.74 32.09 -6.87
CA ARG A 91 31.11 32.79 -5.63
C ARG A 91 32.45 32.38 -5.02
N LEU A 92 33.13 31.35 -5.52
CA LEU A 92 34.43 30.93 -4.93
C LEU A 92 35.49 32.04 -5.05
N THR A 93 35.39 32.90 -6.06
CA THR A 93 36.26 34.08 -6.24
C THR A 93 36.00 35.21 -5.25
N GLU A 94 34.95 35.12 -4.43
CA GLU A 94 34.72 36.05 -3.29
C GLU A 94 35.78 35.85 -2.19
N VAL A 95 36.42 34.68 -2.13
CA VAL A 95 37.48 34.40 -1.15
C VAL A 95 38.74 35.20 -1.50
N PRO A 96 39.26 36.05 -0.59
CA PRO A 96 40.45 36.84 -0.85
C PRO A 96 41.64 35.97 -1.25
N GLY A 97 42.28 36.31 -2.37
CA GLY A 97 43.41 35.55 -2.92
C GLY A 97 43.02 34.44 -3.90
N ILE A 98 41.73 34.20 -4.16
CA ILE A 98 41.26 33.26 -5.18
C ILE A 98 40.83 34.01 -6.45
N GLY A 99 41.72 34.04 -7.44
CA GLY A 99 41.38 34.48 -8.81
C GLY A 99 40.66 33.38 -9.61
N SER A 100 40.12 33.74 -10.78
CA SER A 100 39.42 32.81 -11.69
C SER A 100 40.26 31.58 -12.04
N THR A 101 41.54 31.76 -12.38
CA THR A 101 42.44 30.65 -12.73
C THR A 101 42.67 29.67 -11.57
N LEU A 102 42.76 30.18 -10.33
CA LEU A 102 42.92 29.34 -9.15
C LEU A 102 41.60 28.65 -8.80
N SER A 103 40.48 29.36 -8.89
CA SER A 103 39.12 28.82 -8.73
C SER A 103 38.90 27.62 -9.66
N ASP A 104 39.16 27.77 -10.97
CA ASP A 104 39.01 26.67 -11.93
C ASP A 104 39.89 25.46 -11.60
N ARG A 105 41.11 25.70 -11.09
CA ARG A 105 42.01 24.64 -10.67
C ARG A 105 41.47 23.90 -9.45
N ILE A 106 40.96 24.63 -8.45
CA ILE A 106 40.31 24.05 -7.26
C ILE A 106 39.11 23.20 -7.68
N ILE A 107 38.25 23.74 -8.53
CA ILE A 107 37.04 23.06 -9.01
C ILE A 107 37.41 21.76 -9.71
N ARG A 108 38.38 21.78 -10.62
CA ARG A 108 38.80 20.58 -11.36
C ARG A 108 39.49 19.53 -10.49
N THR A 109 40.24 19.93 -9.48
CA THR A 109 41.08 19.00 -8.70
C THR A 109 40.38 18.47 -7.45
N CYS A 110 39.53 19.27 -6.81
CA CYS A 110 38.99 18.93 -5.48
C CYS A 110 37.46 18.85 -5.42
N PHE A 111 36.72 19.54 -6.28
CA PHE A 111 35.27 19.65 -6.14
C PHE A 111 34.53 18.48 -6.81
N HIS A 112 33.90 17.62 -6.01
CA HIS A 112 33.13 16.45 -6.46
C HIS A 112 31.62 16.65 -6.30
N GLY A 113 31.17 17.91 -6.28
CA GLY A 113 29.77 18.28 -6.18
C GLY A 113 29.27 18.62 -4.77
N ARG A 114 30.13 18.58 -3.75
CA ARG A 114 29.78 18.99 -2.37
C ARG A 114 30.72 20.11 -1.90
N LEU A 115 30.18 21.07 -1.16
CA LEU A 115 30.97 22.18 -0.60
C LEU A 115 32.12 21.68 0.29
N ARG A 116 31.86 20.62 1.08
CA ARG A 116 32.86 20.00 1.96
C ARG A 116 34.10 19.47 1.23
N ASP A 117 34.00 19.17 -0.06
CA ASP A 117 35.14 18.69 -0.84
C ASP A 117 36.26 19.75 -0.91
N LEU A 118 35.90 21.04 -0.76
CA LEU A 118 36.83 22.18 -0.75
C LEU A 118 37.71 22.25 0.53
N HIS A 119 37.40 21.49 1.59
CA HIS A 119 38.33 21.35 2.72
C HIS A 119 39.63 20.63 2.32
N SER A 120 39.66 19.96 1.17
CA SER A 120 40.85 19.34 0.60
C SER A 120 41.61 20.23 -0.39
N ALA A 121 41.28 21.52 -0.49
CA ALA A 121 41.87 22.44 -1.46
C ALA A 121 43.39 22.64 -1.27
N HIS A 122 43.94 22.42 -0.07
CA HIS A 122 45.38 22.45 0.23
C HIS A 122 46.21 21.48 -0.64
N ARG A 123 45.58 20.52 -1.30
CA ARG A 123 46.22 19.61 -2.27
C ARG A 123 46.51 20.29 -3.62
N VAL A 124 45.93 21.46 -3.88
CA VAL A 124 46.12 22.23 -5.10
C VAL A 124 47.33 23.14 -4.94
N GLN A 125 48.24 23.11 -5.92
CA GLN A 125 49.41 23.98 -5.94
C GLN A 125 48.97 25.46 -5.90
N GLY A 126 49.53 26.21 -4.95
CA GLY A 126 49.21 27.61 -4.69
C GLY A 126 48.29 27.84 -3.48
N ILE A 127 47.84 26.78 -2.81
CA ILE A 127 46.95 26.86 -1.63
C ILE A 127 47.74 26.55 -0.36
N GLY A 128 48.22 27.60 0.29
CA GLY A 128 48.83 27.52 1.61
C GLY A 128 47.79 27.39 2.73
N SER A 129 48.27 27.20 3.97
CA SER A 129 47.42 27.05 5.16
C SER A 129 46.46 28.22 5.39
N ALA A 130 46.92 29.46 5.18
CA ALA A 130 46.10 30.66 5.32
C ALA A 130 44.93 30.67 4.31
N LEU A 131 45.20 30.34 3.05
CA LEU A 131 44.17 30.31 2.01
C LEU A 131 43.20 29.14 2.20
N GLN A 132 43.69 27.96 2.64
CA GLN A 132 42.81 26.86 3.03
C GLN A 132 41.91 27.24 4.21
N GLY A 133 42.43 27.99 5.19
CA GLY A 133 41.64 28.53 6.30
C GLY A 133 40.50 29.43 5.80
N ALA A 134 40.81 30.34 4.88
CA ALA A 134 39.82 31.23 4.27
C ALA A 134 38.75 30.46 3.47
N ILE A 135 39.16 29.45 2.68
CA ILE A 135 38.22 28.56 1.96
C ILE A 135 37.31 27.83 2.94
N SER A 136 37.87 27.24 4.00
CA SER A 136 37.09 26.50 5.00
C SER A 136 36.09 27.41 5.74
N ALA A 137 36.48 28.64 6.09
CA ALA A 137 35.57 29.62 6.69
C ALA A 137 34.43 29.99 5.73
N TRP A 138 34.75 30.29 4.48
CA TRP A 138 33.75 30.56 3.44
C TRP A 138 32.78 29.39 3.24
N VAL A 139 33.27 28.14 3.24
CA VAL A 139 32.42 26.94 3.15
C VAL A 139 31.42 26.89 4.31
N VAL A 140 31.86 27.15 5.55
CA VAL A 140 31.00 27.15 6.74
C VAL A 140 29.92 28.23 6.63
N ASP A 141 30.30 29.45 6.23
CA ASP A 141 29.36 30.57 6.07
C ASP A 141 28.30 30.23 5.02
N VAL A 142 28.72 29.72 3.85
CA VAL A 142 27.80 29.32 2.77
C VAL A 142 26.93 28.12 3.16
N GLU A 143 27.46 27.12 3.87
CA GLU A 143 26.69 25.99 4.39
C GLU A 143 25.61 26.45 5.38
N SER A 144 25.88 27.48 6.18
CA SER A 144 24.88 28.06 7.10
C SER A 144 23.70 28.72 6.37
N GLU A 145 23.97 29.33 5.19
CA GLU A 145 22.95 29.94 4.35
C GLU A 145 22.24 28.94 3.43
N PHE A 146 22.72 27.70 3.35
CA PHE A 146 22.31 26.72 2.35
C PHE A 146 20.79 26.47 2.31
N PRO A 147 20.07 26.32 3.44
CA PRO A 147 18.60 26.14 3.40
C PRO A 147 17.87 27.33 2.77
N ARG A 148 18.34 28.55 3.05
CA ARG A 148 17.77 29.79 2.48
C ARG A 148 18.03 29.87 0.98
N LEU A 149 19.23 29.50 0.54
CA LEU A 149 19.62 29.51 -0.87
C LEU A 149 18.90 28.43 -1.67
N LEU A 150 18.66 27.25 -1.07
CA LEU A 150 17.90 26.16 -1.69
C LEU A 150 16.44 26.55 -1.96
N ALA A 151 15.85 27.36 -1.08
CA ALA A 151 14.50 27.89 -1.27
C ALA A 151 14.40 28.86 -2.46
N LYS A 152 15.46 29.65 -2.71
CA LYS A 152 15.54 30.58 -3.85
C LYS A 152 15.80 29.85 -5.17
N ASP A 153 15.59 30.54 -6.28
CA ASP A 153 15.93 30.03 -7.60
C ASP A 153 17.43 30.12 -7.87
N PHE A 154 17.96 29.08 -8.52
CA PHE A 154 19.36 28.97 -8.92
C PHE A 154 19.47 28.18 -10.23
N THR A 155 20.61 28.34 -10.90
CA THR A 155 20.89 27.72 -12.20
C THR A 155 20.69 26.21 -12.15
N GLY A 156 19.78 25.69 -12.97
CA GLY A 156 19.48 24.26 -13.08
C GLY A 156 18.41 23.71 -12.12
N LYS A 157 17.92 24.50 -11.15
CA LYS A 157 16.87 24.09 -10.19
C LYS A 157 15.60 23.61 -10.90
N GLN A 158 15.07 24.43 -11.81
CA GLN A 158 13.80 24.14 -12.49
C GLN A 158 13.84 22.83 -13.27
N ARG A 159 14.94 22.57 -13.98
CA ARG A 159 15.14 21.30 -14.69
C ARG A 159 15.01 20.09 -13.76
N ILE A 160 15.62 20.16 -12.58
CA ILE A 160 15.55 19.09 -11.57
C ILE A 160 14.13 18.99 -11.00
N VAL A 161 13.52 20.12 -10.64
CA VAL A 161 12.16 20.13 -10.08
C VAL A 161 11.16 19.50 -11.05
N THR A 162 11.17 19.89 -12.33
CA THR A 162 10.28 19.33 -13.36
C THR A 162 10.54 17.84 -13.56
N ALA A 163 11.79 17.42 -13.72
CA ALA A 163 12.13 16.00 -13.93
C ALA A 163 11.64 15.08 -12.79
N TYR A 164 11.68 15.56 -11.54
CA TYR A 164 11.18 14.80 -10.40
C TYR A 164 9.68 14.95 -10.17
N ALA A 165 9.06 16.05 -10.63
CA ALA A 165 7.60 16.24 -10.54
C ALA A 165 6.87 15.16 -11.35
N ASP A 166 7.33 14.87 -12.57
CA ASP A 166 6.73 13.84 -13.43
C ASP A 166 6.84 12.44 -12.81
N ARG A 167 8.01 12.12 -12.25
CA ARG A 167 8.25 10.83 -11.57
C ARG A 167 7.41 10.69 -10.29
N ASP A 168 7.29 11.76 -9.52
CA ASP A 168 6.48 11.78 -8.29
C ASP A 168 4.98 11.65 -8.64
N ALA A 169 4.50 12.33 -9.70
CA ALA A 169 3.15 12.17 -10.20
C ALA A 169 2.86 10.72 -10.67
N HIS A 170 3.82 10.10 -11.38
CA HIS A 170 3.71 8.72 -11.84
C HIS A 170 3.58 7.70 -10.70
N LEU A 171 4.18 7.96 -9.53
CA LEU A 171 4.08 7.08 -8.36
C LEU A 171 2.86 7.39 -7.48
N ARG A 172 2.44 8.65 -7.39
CA ARG A 172 1.31 9.05 -6.53
C ARG A 172 -0.03 8.49 -6.98
N GLY A 173 -0.28 8.43 -8.28
CA GLY A 173 -1.51 7.85 -8.83
C GLY A 173 -1.70 6.39 -8.38
N PRO A 174 -0.75 5.49 -8.73
CA PRO A 174 -0.78 4.10 -8.28
C PRO A 174 -0.85 3.93 -6.77
N LEU A 175 -0.12 4.75 -6.00
CA LEU A 175 -0.18 4.68 -4.53
C LEU A 175 -1.57 5.02 -3.99
N ALA A 176 -2.21 6.07 -4.53
CA ALA A 176 -3.57 6.43 -4.13
C ALA A 176 -4.56 5.31 -4.44
N SER A 177 -4.49 4.72 -5.63
CA SER A 177 -5.34 3.60 -6.03
C SER A 177 -5.11 2.36 -5.15
N GLN A 178 -3.87 2.01 -4.84
CA GLN A 178 -3.53 0.86 -3.99
C GLN A 178 -3.96 1.07 -2.53
N ARG A 179 -3.90 2.31 -2.02
CA ARG A 179 -4.43 2.64 -0.68
C ARG A 179 -5.96 2.56 -0.63
N ALA A 180 -6.64 2.96 -1.69
CA ALA A 180 -8.09 2.80 -1.79
C ALA A 180 -8.46 1.31 -1.80
N LEU A 181 -7.80 0.51 -2.66
CA LEU A 181 -7.99 -0.94 -2.70
C LEU A 181 -7.73 -1.59 -1.34
N LEU A 182 -6.63 -1.24 -0.67
CA LEU A 182 -6.31 -1.76 0.66
C LEU A 182 -7.41 -1.45 1.68
N LYS A 183 -7.97 -0.24 1.63
CA LYS A 183 -9.05 0.16 2.53
C LYS A 183 -10.32 -0.66 2.28
N ASP A 184 -10.65 -0.89 1.02
CA ASP A 184 -11.83 -1.67 0.63
C ASP A 184 -11.65 -3.15 1.01
N GLU A 185 -10.48 -3.74 0.74
CA GLU A 185 -10.13 -5.11 1.13
C GLU A 185 -10.13 -5.30 2.65
N ASP A 186 -9.57 -4.37 3.41
CA ASP A 186 -9.58 -4.42 4.88
C ASP A 186 -11.00 -4.34 5.42
N HIS A 187 -11.84 -3.46 4.86
CA HIS A 187 -13.25 -3.35 5.23
C HIS A 187 -14.01 -4.66 5.00
N LEU A 188 -13.92 -5.23 3.79
CA LEU A 188 -14.52 -6.52 3.44
C LEU A 188 -14.03 -7.64 4.37
N TYR A 189 -12.73 -7.66 4.67
CA TYR A 189 -12.16 -8.63 5.61
C TYR A 189 -12.77 -8.49 7.02
N GLN A 190 -12.94 -7.27 7.54
CA GLN A 190 -13.57 -7.07 8.85
C GLN A 190 -15.05 -7.49 8.85
N GLU A 191 -15.81 -7.18 7.80
CA GLU A 191 -17.21 -7.58 7.68
C GLU A 191 -17.36 -9.11 7.63
N ALA A 192 -16.57 -9.77 6.79
CA ALA A 192 -16.54 -11.22 6.69
C ALA A 192 -16.16 -11.85 8.03
N ARG A 193 -15.13 -11.33 8.70
CA ARG A 193 -14.70 -11.80 10.02
C ARG A 193 -15.81 -11.62 11.06
N ALA A 194 -16.50 -10.48 11.08
CA ALA A 194 -17.62 -10.24 11.98
C ALA A 194 -18.81 -11.17 11.71
N ALA A 195 -19.13 -11.44 10.44
CA ALA A 195 -20.15 -12.42 10.05
C ALA A 195 -19.78 -13.84 10.50
N ILE A 196 -18.54 -14.28 10.29
CA ILE A 196 -18.05 -15.58 10.75
C ILE A 196 -18.17 -15.69 12.27
N GLN A 197 -17.78 -14.65 13.03
CA GLN A 197 -17.91 -14.66 14.49
C GLN A 197 -19.37 -14.74 14.96
N ARG A 198 -20.29 -14.02 14.29
CA ARG A 198 -21.73 -14.14 14.57
C ARG A 198 -22.23 -15.55 14.32
N LEU A 199 -21.86 -16.17 13.20
CA LEU A 199 -22.26 -17.54 12.85
C LEU A 199 -21.69 -18.57 13.85
N ARG A 200 -20.42 -18.42 14.27
CA ARG A 200 -19.79 -19.25 15.31
C ARG A 200 -20.51 -19.18 16.65
N ALA A 201 -21.14 -18.05 16.98
CA ALA A 201 -21.93 -17.90 18.21
C ALA A 201 -23.32 -18.57 18.14
N VAL A 202 -23.78 -18.99 16.94
CA VAL A 202 -25.07 -19.67 16.78
C VAL A 202 -24.96 -21.11 17.27
N LYS A 203 -25.71 -21.43 18.35
CA LYS A 203 -25.82 -22.79 18.90
C LYS A 203 -27.10 -23.47 18.42
N PRO A 204 -27.18 -24.81 18.39
CA PRO A 204 -28.43 -25.54 18.09
C PRO A 204 -29.63 -25.13 18.97
N ALA A 205 -29.38 -24.65 20.20
CA ALA A 205 -30.42 -24.10 21.07
C ALA A 205 -31.03 -22.79 20.53
N HIS A 206 -30.25 -21.94 19.86
CA HIS A 206 -30.77 -20.73 19.21
C HIS A 206 -31.71 -21.09 18.06
N PHE A 207 -31.37 -22.12 17.28
CA PHE A 207 -32.22 -22.65 16.22
C PHE A 207 -33.54 -23.22 16.78
N ARG A 208 -33.47 -24.09 17.80
CA ARG A 208 -34.66 -24.63 18.47
C ARG A 208 -35.55 -23.52 19.08
N ARG A 209 -34.94 -22.48 19.64
CA ARG A 209 -35.66 -21.32 20.20
C ARG A 209 -36.35 -20.49 19.11
N ALA A 210 -35.72 -20.31 17.95
CA ALA A 210 -36.31 -19.63 16.81
C ALA A 210 -37.53 -20.41 16.29
N LEU A 211 -37.43 -21.73 16.14
CA LEU A 211 -38.54 -22.60 15.73
C LEU A 211 -39.71 -22.57 16.72
N ARG A 212 -39.46 -22.63 18.05
CA ARG A 212 -40.53 -22.64 19.06
C ARG A 212 -41.27 -21.31 19.23
N ARG A 213 -40.67 -20.19 18.84
CA ARG A 213 -41.31 -18.87 18.83
C ARG A 213 -42.11 -18.60 17.55
N TYR A 214 -42.14 -19.56 16.64
CA TYR A 214 -43.02 -19.52 15.48
C TYR A 214 -44.46 -19.76 15.95
N ASP A 215 -45.22 -18.69 16.11
CA ASP A 215 -46.62 -18.69 16.51
C ASP A 215 -47.59 -18.90 15.32
N GLY A 216 -47.06 -19.27 14.15
CA GLY A 216 -47.82 -19.43 12.91
C GLY A 216 -48.27 -18.11 12.26
N ALA A 217 -48.24 -16.98 12.98
CA ALA A 217 -48.59 -15.65 12.47
C ALA A 217 -47.38 -14.87 11.96
N SER A 218 -46.19 -15.12 12.52
CA SER A 218 -44.93 -14.52 12.09
C SER A 218 -44.40 -15.22 10.83
N THR A 219 -44.41 -14.57 9.66
CA THR A 219 -43.82 -15.18 8.43
C THR A 219 -42.33 -15.39 8.64
N VAL A 220 -41.85 -16.64 8.74
CA VAL A 220 -40.39 -16.90 8.68
C VAL A 220 -39.96 -16.40 7.30
N PRO A 221 -39.02 -15.44 7.23
CA PRO A 221 -38.60 -14.91 5.95
C PRO A 221 -38.09 -16.06 5.07
N ALA A 222 -38.53 -16.13 3.82
CA ALA A 222 -38.22 -17.24 2.92
C ALA A 222 -36.70 -17.52 2.77
N TRP A 223 -35.86 -16.50 2.99
CA TRP A 223 -34.40 -16.63 3.01
C TRP A 223 -33.87 -17.55 4.11
N TYR A 224 -34.63 -17.81 5.18
CA TYR A 224 -34.24 -18.73 6.26
C TYR A 224 -34.28 -20.20 5.83
N PHE A 225 -34.99 -20.50 4.73
CA PHE A 225 -35.14 -21.84 4.17
C PHE A 225 -34.40 -22.00 2.82
N GLN A 226 -33.90 -20.90 2.26
CA GLN A 226 -33.07 -20.94 1.06
C GLN A 226 -31.75 -21.66 1.36
N GLY A 227 -31.56 -22.84 0.77
CA GLY A 227 -30.36 -23.67 0.92
C GLY A 227 -30.50 -24.89 1.83
N VAL A 228 -31.67 -25.15 2.42
CA VAL A 228 -31.92 -26.37 3.23
C VAL A 228 -32.11 -27.61 2.35
N TYR A 229 -32.64 -27.43 1.15
CA TYR A 229 -32.77 -28.43 0.09
C TYR A 229 -32.69 -27.74 -1.28
N PRO A 230 -32.33 -28.46 -2.36
CA PRO A 230 -32.26 -27.89 -3.70
C PRO A 230 -33.62 -27.36 -4.16
N PRO A 231 -33.71 -26.20 -4.85
CA PRO A 231 -35.00 -25.60 -5.22
C PRO A 231 -35.82 -26.42 -6.25
N TRP A 232 -35.18 -27.38 -6.92
CA TRP A 232 -35.83 -28.30 -7.86
C TRP A 232 -36.27 -29.61 -7.22
N GLU A 233 -35.87 -29.87 -5.97
CA GLU A 233 -36.33 -31.04 -5.23
C GLU A 233 -37.60 -30.67 -4.45
N PRO A 234 -38.59 -31.58 -4.41
CA PRO A 234 -39.73 -31.40 -3.52
C PRO A 234 -39.23 -31.30 -2.08
N VAL A 235 -39.93 -30.50 -1.28
CA VAL A 235 -39.61 -30.31 0.14
C VAL A 235 -39.51 -31.70 0.81
N PRO A 236 -38.38 -32.07 1.41
CA PRO A 236 -38.25 -33.41 1.99
C PRO A 236 -39.33 -33.65 3.06
N GLU A 237 -39.98 -34.83 3.05
CA GLU A 237 -41.06 -35.15 4.00
C GLU A 237 -40.66 -34.95 5.47
N TRP A 238 -39.41 -35.23 5.82
CA TRP A 238 -38.92 -35.02 7.18
C TRP A 238 -38.97 -33.54 7.58
N PHE A 239 -38.76 -32.63 6.62
CA PHE A 239 -38.78 -31.19 6.81
C PHE A 239 -40.22 -30.67 6.92
N GLU A 240 -41.13 -31.18 6.08
CA GLU A 240 -42.57 -30.88 6.21
C GLU A 240 -43.12 -31.31 7.56
N ARG A 241 -42.76 -32.50 8.06
CA ARG A 241 -43.17 -32.97 9.39
C ARG A 241 -42.62 -32.12 10.53
N LEU A 242 -41.49 -31.44 10.30
CA LEU A 242 -40.85 -30.58 11.29
C LEU A 242 -41.52 -29.20 11.36
N LEU A 243 -42.12 -28.73 10.26
CA LEU A 243 -42.88 -27.48 10.17
C LEU A 243 -44.35 -27.62 10.63
N ARG A 244 -44.92 -28.83 10.58
CA ARG A 244 -46.33 -29.10 10.95
C ARG A 244 -46.56 -29.40 12.44
N LYS A 245 -45.51 -29.39 13.27
CA LYS A 245 -45.59 -29.60 14.73
C LYS A 245 -45.39 -28.29 15.47
#